data_AF-A0A1G8TRW3-F1
#
_entry.id   AF-A0A1G8TRW3-F1
#
_cell.length_a   1.000
_cell.length_b   1.000
_cell.length_c   1.000
_cell.angle_alpha   90.00
_cell.angle_beta   90.00
_cell.angle_gamma   90.00
#
_symmetry.space_group_name_H-M   'P 1'
#
loop_
_entity.id
_entity.type
_entity.pdbx_description
1 polymer ?
#
loop_
_entity_poly.entity_id
_entity_poly.type
_entity_poly.pdbx_seq_one_letter_code
_entity_poly.pdbx_strand_id
1 'polypeptide(L)'
;MSDTPHDTAAPLSARTQKSLNLTAKSVKRRMSKISSGTEPRALNKKKGKLAIAILNQIAAGQIKNPVAVAKAFADEQNEEGAEPATEETADKET
;
A
#
# COMPACT_ATOMS: atom_id res chain seq x y z
N MET A 1 -52.47 6.94 -0.61
CA MET A 1 -51.39 6.86 -1.61
C MET A 1 -50.18 7.51 -0.96
N SER A 2 -49.26 6.69 -0.46
CA SER A 2 -48.14 7.13 0.37
C SER A 2 -46.86 6.93 -0.44
N ASP A 3 -46.48 7.95 -1.21
CA ASP A 3 -45.19 7.98 -1.89
C ASP A 3 -44.32 9.03 -1.22
N THR A 4 -43.49 8.59 -0.28
CA THR A 4 -42.37 9.37 0.23
C THR A 4 -41.11 8.71 -0.32
N PRO A 5 -40.43 9.27 -1.33
CA PRO A 5 -39.12 8.78 -1.71
C PRO A 5 -38.12 9.20 -0.64
N HIS A 6 -37.90 8.31 0.33
CA HIS A 6 -36.64 8.26 1.06
C HIS A 6 -35.56 7.72 0.12
N ASP A 7 -34.33 8.17 0.37
CA ASP A 7 -33.08 7.63 -0.18
C ASP A 7 -32.54 8.32 -1.44
N THR A 8 -32.37 9.64 -1.35
CA THR A 8 -31.23 10.26 -2.05
C THR A 8 -30.00 9.99 -1.19
N ALA A 9 -29.32 8.88 -1.45
CA ALA A 9 -28.01 8.58 -0.87
C ALA A 9 -27.11 9.80 -1.08
N ALA A 10 -26.78 10.49 0.03
CA ALA A 10 -25.93 11.66 -0.01
C ALA A 10 -24.61 11.27 -0.69
N PRO A 11 -24.12 12.05 -1.68
CA PRO A 11 -22.81 11.78 -2.25
C PRO A 11 -21.82 11.85 -1.11
N LEU A 12 -21.18 10.72 -0.82
CA LEU A 12 -20.06 10.64 0.11
C LEU A 12 -19.09 11.73 -0.31
N SER A 13 -19.07 12.83 0.46
CA SER A 13 -18.11 13.90 0.27
C SER A 13 -16.75 13.24 0.34
N ALA A 14 -16.17 12.96 -0.83
CA ALA A 14 -14.81 12.54 -0.98
C ALA A 14 -14.01 13.69 -0.39
N ARG A 15 -13.72 13.57 0.91
CA ARG A 15 -12.87 14.49 1.64
C ARG A 15 -11.68 14.67 0.74
N THR A 16 -11.55 15.88 0.17
CA THR A 16 -10.51 16.24 -0.77
C THR A 16 -9.19 16.11 -0.02
N GLN A 17 -8.70 14.88 0.09
CA GLN A 17 -7.38 14.56 0.54
C GLN A 17 -6.53 15.17 -0.56
N LYS A 18 -6.02 16.37 -0.29
CA LYS A 18 -5.07 17.12 -1.10
C LYS A 18 -4.25 16.09 -1.86
N SER A 19 -4.53 15.94 -3.16
CA SER A 19 -4.09 14.80 -3.95
C SER A 19 -2.58 14.88 -4.03
N LEU A 20 -1.95 14.23 -3.07
CA LEU A 20 -0.53 14.17 -2.95
C LEU A 20 -0.16 13.15 -4.01
N ASN A 21 0.05 13.62 -5.23
CA ASN A 21 0.34 12.80 -6.41
C ASN A 21 1.45 11.81 -6.03
N LEU A 22 1.07 10.57 -5.70
CA LEU A 22 2.04 9.56 -5.31
C LEU A 22 2.80 9.18 -6.57
N THR A 23 4.12 9.28 -6.47
CA THR A 23 5.07 8.86 -7.49
C THR A 23 5.88 7.71 -6.92
N ALA A 24 6.47 6.88 -7.78
CA ALA A 24 7.33 5.78 -7.33
C ALA A 24 8.42 6.27 -6.35
N LYS A 25 9.00 7.43 -6.62
CA LYS A 25 10.01 8.07 -5.76
C LYS A 25 9.46 8.49 -4.39
N SER A 26 8.22 9.01 -4.34
CA SER A 26 7.61 9.39 -3.06
C SER A 26 7.16 8.18 -2.23
N VAL A 27 6.73 7.10 -2.89
CA VAL A 27 6.44 5.81 -2.23
C VAL A 27 7.70 5.21 -1.62
N LYS A 28 8.79 5.10 -2.39
CA LYS A 28 10.07 4.58 -1.89
C LYS A 28 10.54 5.32 -0.64
N ARG A 29 10.60 6.66 -0.72
CA ARG A 29 10.97 7.51 0.42
C ARG A 29 10.06 7.34 1.65
N ARG A 30 8.76 7.07 1.45
CA ARG A 30 7.82 6.82 2.56
C ARG A 30 8.03 5.44 3.18
N MET A 31 8.30 4.41 2.38
CA MET A 31 8.62 3.07 2.85
C MET A 31 9.89 3.08 3.71
N SER A 32 10.98 3.70 3.23
CA SER A 32 12.22 3.77 4.00
C SER A 32 12.05 4.54 5.33
N LYS A 33 11.18 5.56 5.36
CA LYS A 33 10.83 6.31 6.59
C LYS A 33 9.92 5.52 7.54
N ILE A 34 9.13 4.58 7.02
CA ILE A 34 8.32 3.69 7.85
C ILE A 34 9.25 2.70 8.56
N SER A 35 10.20 2.11 7.83
CA SER A 35 11.16 1.11 8.33
C SER A 35 12.11 1.61 9.42
N SER A 36 12.41 2.92 9.46
CA SER A 36 13.31 3.46 10.49
C SER A 36 12.62 3.55 11.87
N GLY A 37 12.94 2.61 12.77
CA GLY A 37 12.78 2.76 14.22
C GLY A 37 11.37 2.56 14.79
N THR A 38 10.49 1.81 14.13
CA THR A 38 9.15 1.48 14.69
C THR A 38 9.01 0.00 15.04
N GLU A 39 8.26 -0.32 16.09
CA GLU A 39 7.90 -1.72 16.42
C GLU A 39 7.22 -2.43 15.23
N PRO A 40 7.41 -3.76 15.06
CA PRO A 40 6.88 -4.52 13.92
C PRO A 40 5.38 -4.32 13.67
N ARG A 41 4.59 -4.25 14.75
CA ARG A 41 3.13 -4.05 14.66
C ARG A 41 2.77 -2.66 14.14
N ALA A 42 3.54 -1.65 14.50
CA ALA A 42 3.37 -0.28 14.01
C ALA A 42 3.83 -0.13 12.55
N LEU A 43 4.86 -0.88 12.13
CA LEU A 43 5.31 -0.95 10.74
C LEU A 43 4.21 -1.49 9.83
N ASN A 44 3.64 -2.65 10.15
CA ASN A 44 2.58 -3.27 9.35
C ASN A 44 1.36 -2.35 9.19
N LYS A 45 0.97 -1.65 10.26
CA LYS A 45 -0.13 -0.68 10.23
C LYS A 45 0.19 0.51 9.30
N LYS A 46 1.42 1.02 9.32
CA LYS A 46 1.86 2.12 8.45
C LYS A 46 1.96 1.67 6.99
N LYS A 47 2.54 0.49 6.72
CA LYS A 47 2.61 -0.13 5.38
C LYS A 47 1.21 -0.36 4.80
N GLY A 48 0.29 -0.94 5.58
CA GLY A 48 -1.10 -1.15 5.16
C GLY A 48 -1.84 0.16 4.85
N LYS A 49 -1.67 1.20 5.67
CA LYS A 49 -2.24 2.54 5.38
C LYS A 49 -1.68 3.13 4.08
N LEU A 50 -0.40 2.94 3.81
CA LEU A 50 0.22 3.41 2.57
C LEU A 50 -0.32 2.63 1.36
N ALA A 51 -0.48 1.31 1.48
CA ALA A 51 -1.06 0.47 0.42
C ALA A 51 -2.47 0.92 0.05
N ILE A 52 -3.35 1.14 1.04
CA ILE A 52 -4.72 1.63 0.81
C ILE A 52 -4.70 2.99 0.11
N ALA A 53 -3.80 3.91 0.52
CA ALA A 53 -3.69 5.21 -0.12
C ALA A 53 -3.24 5.11 -1.59
N ILE A 54 -2.30 4.22 -1.89
CA ILE A 54 -1.86 3.95 -3.28
C ILE A 54 -3.05 3.41 -4.09
N LEU A 55 -3.74 2.38 -3.60
CA LEU A 55 -4.88 1.76 -4.29
C LEU A 55 -5.99 2.78 -4.56
N ASN A 56 -6.34 3.60 -3.58
CA ASN A 56 -7.36 4.65 -3.74
C ASN A 56 -6.96 5.68 -4.82
N GLN A 57 -5.69 6.09 -4.86
CA GLN A 57 -5.22 7.04 -5.87
C GLN A 57 -5.12 6.41 -7.27
N ILE A 58 -4.81 5.12 -7.38
CA ILE A 58 -4.86 4.37 -8.64
C ILE A 58 -6.30 4.29 -9.13
N ALA A 59 -7.24 3.88 -8.26
CA ALA A 59 -8.65 3.79 -8.59
C ALA A 59 -9.25 5.14 -8.99
N ALA A 60 -8.79 6.23 -8.38
CA ALA A 60 -9.19 7.60 -8.72
C ALA A 60 -8.51 8.15 -10.01
N GLY A 61 -7.63 7.38 -10.67
CA GLY A 61 -6.91 7.82 -11.87
C GLY A 61 -5.90 8.94 -11.62
N GLN A 62 -5.49 9.17 -10.36
CA GLN A 62 -4.60 10.27 -9.97
C GLN A 62 -3.12 9.95 -10.18
N ILE A 63 -2.77 8.68 -10.40
CA ILE A 63 -1.40 8.23 -10.61
C ILE A 63 -1.13 8.02 -12.11
N LYS A 64 -0.18 8.78 -12.65
CA LYS A 64 0.22 8.67 -14.08
C LYS A 64 0.80 7.31 -14.46
N ASN A 65 1.53 6.66 -13.55
CA ASN A 65 2.12 5.34 -13.77
C ASN A 65 1.86 4.43 -12.56
N PRO A 66 0.70 3.75 -12.51
CA PRO A 66 0.31 2.93 -11.36
C PRO A 66 1.23 1.72 -11.16
N VAL A 67 1.75 1.13 -12.24
CA VAL A 67 2.65 -0.03 -12.21
C VAL A 67 3.96 0.31 -11.51
N ALA A 68 4.58 1.45 -11.86
CA ALA A 68 5.83 1.89 -11.22
C ALA A 68 5.65 2.17 -9.71
N VAL A 69 4.49 2.68 -9.32
CA VAL A 69 4.14 2.94 -7.91
C VAL A 69 3.93 1.64 -7.13
N ALA A 70 3.22 0.67 -7.72
CA ALA A 70 3.03 -0.65 -7.13
C ALA A 70 4.37 -1.39 -6.97
N LYS A 71 5.23 -1.35 -7.99
CA LYS A 71 6.57 -1.95 -7.94
C LYS A 71 7.44 -1.31 -6.85
N ALA A 72 7.46 0.02 -6.76
CA ALA A 72 8.20 0.73 -5.71
C ALA A 72 7.71 0.42 -4.30
N PHE A 73 6.44 0.03 -4.13
CA PHE A 73 5.91 -0.45 -2.86
C PHE A 73 6.35 -1.88 -2.54
N ALA A 74 6.37 -2.77 -3.55
CA ALA A 74 6.76 -4.18 -3.40
C ALA A 74 8.27 -4.39 -3.26
N ASP A 75 9.10 -3.62 -3.98
CA ASP A 75 10.57 -3.76 -3.94
C ASP A 75 11.12 -3.54 -2.52
N GLU A 76 10.57 -2.61 -1.75
CA GLU A 76 10.96 -2.41 -0.33
C GLU A 76 10.38 -3.46 0.64
N GLN A 77 9.47 -4.33 0.20
CA GLN A 77 9.12 -5.52 0.99
C GLN A 77 10.16 -6.63 0.84
N ASN A 78 10.83 -6.71 -0.31
CA ASN A 78 11.87 -7.71 -0.56
C ASN A 78 13.22 -7.37 0.09
N GLU A 79 13.54 -6.09 0.32
CA GLU A 79 14.79 -5.72 1.00
C GLU A 79 14.77 -5.97 2.52
N GLU A 80 13.60 -6.14 3.14
CA GLU A 80 13.48 -6.61 4.54
C GLU A 80 13.34 -8.14 4.66
N GLY A 81 13.36 -8.87 3.53
CA GLY A 81 13.15 -10.32 3.46
C GLY A 81 14.28 -11.13 2.84
N ALA A 82 15.40 -10.51 2.45
CA ALA A 82 16.58 -11.22 1.98
C ALA A 82 17.39 -11.78 3.16
N GLU A 83 16.80 -12.67 3.94
CA GLU A 83 17.58 -13.78 4.49
C GLU A 83 17.92 -14.69 3.30
N PRO A 84 19.21 -14.94 3.01
CA PRO A 84 19.59 -15.86 1.95
C PRO A 84 19.20 -17.28 2.32
N ALA A 85 18.87 -18.06 1.28
CA ALA A 85 18.49 -19.46 1.29
C ALA A 85 19.17 -20.32 2.38
N THR A 86 18.36 -21.09 3.10
CA THR A 86 18.75 -22.45 3.48
C THR A 86 17.91 -23.42 2.66
N GLU A 87 18.36 -23.70 1.44
CA GLU A 87 18.12 -25.02 0.86
C GLU A 87 18.84 -26.00 1.78
N GLU A 88 18.08 -26.61 2.68
CA GLU A 88 18.55 -27.70 3.54
C GLU A 88 18.88 -28.89 2.63
N THR A 89 20.16 -29.01 2.26
CA THR A 89 20.74 -30.28 1.86
C THR A 89 20.70 -31.20 3.08
N ALA A 90 19.65 -32.01 3.19
CA ALA A 90 19.64 -33.19 4.04
C ALA A 90 19.55 -34.42 3.15
N ASP A 91 20.73 -34.87 2.77
CA ASP A 91 21.06 -36.23 2.40
C ASP A 91 20.35 -37.22 3.35
N LYS A 92 19.62 -38.19 2.78
CA LYS A 92 19.24 -39.39 3.53
C LYS A 92 19.27 -40.59 2.61
N GLU A 93 20.45 -41.21 2.57
CA GLU A 93 20.63 -42.63 2.30
C GLU A 93 19.53 -43.45 2.99
N THR A 94 18.83 -44.30 2.23
CA THR A 94 18.60 -45.71 2.54
C THR A 94 18.13 -46.46 1.30
#